data_AF-A0A212KDL7-F1
#
_entry.id   AF-A0A212KDL7-F1
#
_cell.length_a   1.000
_cell.length_b   1.000
_cell.length_c   1.000
_cell.angle_alpha   90.00
_cell.angle_beta   90.00
_cell.angle_gamma   90.00
#
_symmetry.space_group_name_H-M   'P 1'
#
loop_
_entity.id
_entity.type
_entity.pdbx_description
1 polymer ?
#
loop_
_entity_poly.entity_id
_entity_poly.type
_entity_poly.pdbx_seq_one_letter_code
_entity_poly.pdbx_strand_id
1 'polypeptide(L)'
;MAAEKCIYCSAPTDRRDYIINPKAPHELPCCSEACFHHAKAFIRWDEKWRPKFYLGLFALVVINLFLFGLMPDARWRYLPMLGIGVLTAVFPLVFVRYERFQALGIRRTIMVVRVLAAAVALFALVLTFTG
;
A
#
# COMPACT_ATOMS: atom_id res chain seq x y z
N MET A 1 7.59 22.57 21.92
CA MET A 1 7.70 21.13 21.59
C MET A 1 6.98 20.94 20.27
N ALA A 2 7.63 20.38 19.24
CA ALA A 2 6.98 20.22 17.95
C ALA A 2 5.90 19.13 18.06
N ALA A 3 4.66 19.47 17.73
CA ALA A 3 3.56 18.51 17.76
C ALA A 3 3.84 17.37 16.77
N GLU A 4 3.86 16.14 17.28
CA GLU A 4 4.04 14.95 16.45
C GLU A 4 2.78 14.70 15.60
N LYS A 5 2.91 13.96 14.50
CA LYS A 5 1.76 13.66 13.64
C LYS A 5 1.15 12.30 13.99
N CYS A 6 -0.18 12.25 14.00
CA CYS A 6 -0.94 11.02 14.13
C CYS A 6 -0.66 10.08 12.96
N ILE A 7 -0.26 8.83 13.25
CA ILE A 7 0.06 7.83 12.23
C ILE A 7 -1.12 7.52 11.30
N TYR A 8 -2.36 7.62 11.77
CA TYR A 8 -3.53 7.26 10.97
C TYR A 8 -4.00 8.41 10.07
N CYS A 9 -4.23 9.59 10.64
CA CYS A 9 -4.88 10.71 9.98
C CYS A 9 -3.96 11.89 9.67
N SER A 10 -2.69 11.85 10.09
CA SER A 10 -1.68 12.93 9.97
C SER A 10 -1.98 14.23 10.73
N ALA A 11 -3.03 14.27 11.55
CA ALA A 11 -3.32 15.42 12.40
C ALA A 11 -2.20 15.61 13.44
N PRO A 12 -1.82 16.87 13.77
CA PRO A 12 -0.90 17.13 14.87
C PRO A 12 -1.51 16.64 16.19
N THR A 13 -0.71 15.99 17.02
CA THR A 13 -1.13 15.43 18.30
C THR A 13 0.01 15.50 19.31
N ASP A 14 -0.31 16.00 20.50
CA ASP A 14 0.55 15.93 21.68
C ASP A 14 0.11 14.83 22.65
N ARG A 15 -0.98 14.11 22.33
CA ARG A 15 -1.52 13.02 23.15
C ARG A 15 -0.62 11.80 23.04
N ARG A 16 -0.21 11.27 24.20
CA ARG A 16 0.59 10.04 24.34
C ARG A 16 -0.19 8.85 24.89
N ASP A 17 -1.50 9.00 25.08
CA ASP A 17 -2.35 7.93 25.63
C ASP A 17 -2.52 6.75 24.67
N TYR A 18 -2.33 6.99 23.36
CA TYR A 18 -2.59 6.02 22.30
C TYR A 18 -1.37 5.85 21.39
N ILE A 19 -0.41 5.02 21.81
CA ILE A 19 0.83 4.73 21.06
C ILE A 19 0.80 3.28 20.60
N ILE A 20 0.98 3.07 19.29
CA ILE A 20 0.94 1.72 18.69
C ILE A 20 2.18 0.90 19.04
N ASN A 21 3.36 1.55 19.08
CA ASN A 21 4.63 0.91 19.36
C ASN A 21 5.32 1.62 20.53
N PRO A 22 4.84 1.42 21.77
CA PRO A 22 5.40 2.09 22.93
C PRO A 22 6.86 1.65 23.13
N LYS A 23 7.75 2.60 23.44
CA LYS A 23 9.20 2.37 23.71
C LYS A 23 10.06 2.03 22.48
N ALA A 24 9.51 2.10 21.28
CA ALA A 24 10.32 2.02 20.07
C ALA A 24 11.12 3.32 19.86
N PRO A 25 12.24 3.27 19.13
CA PRO A 25 13.05 4.47 18.86
C PRO A 25 12.24 5.58 18.18
N HIS A 26 11.18 5.23 17.44
CA HIS A 26 10.20 6.18 16.90
C HIS A 26 8.80 5.78 17.35
N GLU A 27 8.21 6.57 18.26
CA GLU A 27 6.86 6.36 18.74
C GLU A 27 5.84 6.70 17.64
N LEU A 28 4.76 5.93 17.59
CA LEU A 28 3.70 6.06 16.59
C LEU A 28 2.41 6.51 17.29
N PRO A 29 2.24 7.83 17.54
CA PRO A 29 1.10 8.34 18.29
C PRO A 29 -0.17 8.39 17.45
N CYS A 30 -1.31 8.29 18.11
CA CYS A 30 -2.65 8.48 17.55
C CYS A 30 -3.37 9.63 18.27
N CYS A 31 -4.09 10.46 17.52
CA CYS A 31 -4.81 11.62 18.08
C CYS A 31 -6.10 11.25 18.84
N SER A 32 -6.62 10.03 18.64
CA SER A 32 -7.83 9.53 19.30
C SER A 32 -7.83 8.00 19.38
N GLU A 33 -8.64 7.47 20.29
CA GLU A 33 -8.89 6.03 20.43
C GLU A 33 -9.39 5.41 19.11
N ALA A 34 -10.28 6.10 18.39
CA ALA A 34 -10.75 5.65 17.07
C ALA A 34 -9.58 5.48 16.07
N CYS A 35 -8.69 6.47 15.98
CA CYS A 35 -7.51 6.37 15.11
C CYS A 35 -6.58 5.23 15.52
N PHE A 36 -6.44 5.00 16.82
CA PHE A 36 -5.65 3.90 17.37
C PHE A 36 -6.22 2.53 16.97
N HIS A 37 -7.53 2.33 17.15
CA HIS A 37 -8.20 1.09 16.73
C HIS A 37 -8.11 0.86 15.22
N HIS A 38 -8.31 1.89 14.40
CA HIS A 38 -8.20 1.77 12.95
C HIS A 38 -6.77 1.46 12.50
N ALA A 39 -5.76 2.12 13.07
CA ALA A 39 -4.37 1.85 12.75
C ALA A 39 -3.94 0.45 13.21
N LYS A 40 -4.36 0.00 14.40
CA LYS A 40 -4.09 -1.35 14.90
C LYS A 40 -4.80 -2.43 14.06
N ALA A 41 -6.01 -2.16 13.59
CA ALA A 41 -6.72 -3.04 12.66
C ALA A 41 -5.99 -3.12 11.31
N PHE A 42 -5.52 -1.99 10.79
CA PHE A 42 -4.74 -1.94 9.55
C PHE A 42 -3.43 -2.72 9.68
N ILE A 43 -2.67 -2.55 10.77
CA ILE A 43 -1.40 -3.25 10.99
C ILE A 43 -1.60 -4.76 11.09
N ARG A 44 -2.61 -5.22 11.84
CA ARG A 44 -2.93 -6.65 11.93
C ARG A 44 -3.34 -7.25 10.58
N TRP A 45 -4.11 -6.49 9.80
CA TRP A 45 -4.50 -6.90 8.46
C TRP A 45 -3.29 -6.94 7.52
N ASP A 46 -2.44 -5.90 7.56
CA ASP A 46 -1.20 -5.79 6.80
C ASP A 46 -0.28 -6.99 7.09
N GLU A 47 0.02 -7.27 8.35
CA GLU A 47 0.90 -8.36 8.75
C GLU A 47 0.42 -9.73 8.25
N LYS A 48 -0.90 -9.98 8.29
CA LYS A 48 -1.51 -11.22 7.82
C LYS A 48 -1.50 -11.37 6.30
N TRP A 49 -1.71 -10.28 5.55
CA TRP A 49 -1.88 -10.32 4.09
C TRP A 49 -0.61 -9.99 3.31
N ARG A 50 0.34 -9.27 3.91
CA ARG A 50 1.63 -8.89 3.34
C ARG A 50 2.38 -10.06 2.67
N PRO A 51 2.60 -11.22 3.31
CA PRO A 51 3.32 -12.30 2.65
C PRO A 51 2.58 -12.84 1.42
N LYS A 52 1.24 -12.91 1.49
CA LYS A 52 0.40 -13.38 0.37
C LYS A 52 0.42 -12.38 -0.79
N PHE A 53 0.37 -11.09 -0.49
CA PHE A 53 0.47 -10.03 -1.48
C PHE A 53 1.82 -10.08 -2.21
N TYR A 54 2.93 -10.14 -1.48
CA TYR A 54 4.25 -10.22 -2.10
C TYR A 54 4.44 -11.49 -2.93
N LEU A 55 3.91 -12.63 -2.49
CA LEU A 55 3.92 -13.86 -3.27
C LEU A 55 3.13 -13.72 -4.59
N GLY A 56 1.93 -13.15 -4.53
CA GLY A 56 1.11 -12.90 -5.73
C GLY A 56 1.75 -11.89 -6.68
N LEU A 57 2.33 -10.81 -6.13
CA LEU A 57 3.06 -9.80 -6.91
C LEU A 57 4.28 -10.43 -7.60
N PHE A 58 5.05 -11.25 -6.88
CA PHE A 58 6.19 -11.96 -7.43
C PHE A 58 5.78 -12.87 -8.60
N ALA A 59 4.74 -13.69 -8.42
CA ALA A 59 4.22 -14.55 -9.47
C ALA A 59 3.80 -13.74 -10.72
N LEU A 60 3.09 -12.63 -10.53
CA LEU A 60 2.67 -11.76 -11.63
C LEU A 60 3.86 -11.11 -12.36
N VAL A 61 4.89 -10.68 -11.63
CA VAL A 61 6.11 -10.12 -12.24
C VAL A 61 6.86 -11.16 -13.06
N VAL A 62 6.98 -12.39 -12.55
CA VAL A 62 7.61 -13.51 -13.29
C VAL A 62 6.83 -13.83 -14.55
N ILE A 63 5.50 -13.94 -14.46
CA ILE A 63 4.62 -14.18 -15.63
C ILE A 63 4.74 -13.02 -16.62
N ASN A 64 4.76 -11.77 -16.14
CA ASN A 64 4.94 -10.59 -16.98
C ASN A 64 6.24 -10.66 -17.77
N LEU A 65 7.35 -10.96 -17.09
CA LEU A 65 8.66 -11.07 -17.71
C LEU A 65 8.72 -12.21 -18.74
N PHE A 66 8.11 -13.34 -18.43
CA PHE A 66 8.04 -14.50 -19.33
C PHE A 66 7.24 -14.19 -20.60
N LEU A 67 6.06 -13.56 -20.47
CA LEU A 67 5.22 -13.19 -21.61
C LEU A 67 5.89 -12.13 -22.50
N PHE A 68 6.50 -11.10 -21.91
CA PHE A 68 7.25 -10.10 -22.68
C PHE A 68 8.50 -10.68 -23.35
N GLY A 69 9.19 -11.63 -22.71
CA GLY A 69 10.44 -12.20 -23.20
C GLY A 69 10.27 -13.27 -24.29
N LEU A 70 9.20 -14.07 -24.23
CA LEU A 70 9.03 -15.24 -25.11
C LEU A 70 7.90 -15.11 -26.12
N MET A 71 6.91 -14.25 -25.86
CA MET A 71 5.73 -14.08 -26.72
C MET A 71 5.37 -12.60 -26.89
N PRO A 72 6.24 -11.79 -27.52
CA PRO A 72 6.05 -10.35 -27.63
C PRO A 72 4.82 -9.93 -28.45
N ASP A 73 4.37 -10.77 -29.39
CA ASP A 73 3.22 -10.54 -30.28
C ASP A 73 1.87 -11.00 -29.68
N ALA A 74 1.88 -11.56 -28.47
CA ALA A 74 0.64 -11.99 -27.82
C ALA A 74 -0.13 -10.78 -27.30
N ARG A 75 -1.38 -10.63 -27.76
CA ARG A 75 -2.34 -9.59 -27.33
C ARG A 75 -2.59 -9.56 -25.81
N TRP A 76 -2.22 -10.63 -25.10
CA TRP A 76 -2.44 -10.80 -23.66
C TRP A 76 -1.20 -10.44 -22.82
N ARG A 77 -0.12 -9.91 -23.42
CA ARG A 77 1.12 -9.61 -22.70
C ARG A 77 0.96 -8.59 -21.57
N TYR A 78 -0.05 -7.73 -21.65
CA TYR A 78 -0.32 -6.69 -20.65
C TYR A 78 -1.26 -7.15 -19.53
N LEU A 79 -1.83 -8.36 -19.63
CA LEU A 79 -2.73 -8.92 -18.62
C LEU A 79 -2.06 -9.04 -17.22
N PRO A 80 -0.78 -9.47 -17.10
CA PRO A 80 -0.09 -9.48 -15.81
C PRO A 80 0.11 -8.07 -15.25
N MET A 81 0.36 -7.08 -16.11
CA MET A 81 0.52 -5.68 -15.72
C MET A 81 -0.78 -5.10 -15.17
N LEU A 82 -1.92 -5.45 -15.77
CA LEU A 82 -3.26 -5.18 -15.23
C LEU A 82 -3.45 -5.87 -13.88
N GLY A 83 -3.07 -7.14 -13.78
CA GLY A 83 -3.11 -7.91 -12.53
C GLY A 83 -2.31 -7.26 -11.40
N ILE A 84 -1.12 -6.74 -11.69
CA ILE A 84 -0.27 -6.01 -10.74
C ILE A 84 -0.98 -4.73 -10.27
N GLY A 85 -1.55 -3.96 -11.20
CA GLY A 85 -2.30 -2.74 -10.90
C GLY A 85 -3.51 -3.01 -9.99
N VAL A 86 -4.31 -4.02 -10.32
CA VAL A 86 -5.49 -4.42 -9.52
C VAL A 86 -5.06 -4.92 -8.14
N LEU A 87 -4.05 -5.80 -8.08
CA LEU A 87 -3.56 -6.34 -6.82
C LEU A 87 -3.07 -5.24 -5.89
N THR A 88 -2.34 -4.26 -6.43
CA THR A 88 -1.81 -3.11 -5.66
C THR A 88 -2.92 -2.13 -5.23
N ALA A 89 -4.00 -2.01 -6.00
CA ALA A 89 -5.18 -1.22 -5.62
C ALA A 89 -5.95 -1.87 -4.46
N VAL A 90 -6.12 -3.20 -4.48
CA VAL A 90 -6.80 -3.94 -3.41
C VAL A 90 -5.94 -3.96 -2.14
N PHE A 91 -4.63 -4.20 -2.31
CA PHE A 91 -3.65 -4.32 -1.24
C PHE A 91 -2.55 -3.24 -1.34
N PRO A 92 -2.81 -2.03 -0.81
CA PRO A 92 -1.87 -0.89 -0.87
C PRO A 92 -0.75 -1.02 0.18
N LEU A 93 -0.06 -2.16 0.19
CA LEU A 93 0.97 -2.54 1.17
C LEU A 93 2.34 -2.03 0.71
N VAL A 94 2.54 -0.71 0.78
CA VAL A 94 3.69 -0.06 0.12
C VAL A 94 4.93 0.05 1.00
N PHE A 95 4.77 0.28 2.31
CA PHE A 95 5.90 0.50 3.20
C PHE A 95 6.08 -0.63 4.20
N VAL A 96 7.33 -1.08 4.34
CA VAL A 96 7.75 -2.05 5.36
C VAL A 96 7.88 -1.39 6.73
N ARG A 97 8.25 -0.10 6.76
CA ARG A 97 8.38 0.68 8.00
C ARG A 97 7.19 1.61 8.18
N TYR A 98 6.50 1.45 9.31
CA TYR A 98 5.31 2.24 9.63
C TYR A 98 5.59 3.73 9.87
N GLU A 99 6.83 4.07 10.25
CA GLU A 99 7.33 5.45 10.43
C GLU A 99 7.09 6.33 9.20
N ARG A 100 7.21 5.76 7.99
CA ARG A 100 6.99 6.52 6.74
C ARG A 100 5.54 6.97 6.56
N PHE A 101 4.59 6.27 7.19
CA PHE A 101 3.20 6.70 7.17
C PHE A 101 2.95 7.90 8.09
N GLN A 102 3.84 8.23 9.04
CA GLN A 102 3.60 9.35 9.96
C GLN A 102 3.59 10.71 9.25
N ALA A 103 4.29 10.84 8.13
CA ALA A 103 4.34 12.09 7.36
C ALA A 103 2.99 12.48 6.72
N LEU A 104 2.27 11.49 6.19
CA LEU A 104 1.04 11.65 5.39
C LEU A 104 -0.21 11.03 6.02
N GLY A 105 -0.03 10.11 6.97
CA GLY A 105 -1.07 9.28 7.57
C GLY A 105 -1.40 8.03 6.73
N ILE A 106 -1.61 6.89 7.40
CA ILE A 106 -2.04 5.63 6.78
C ILE A 106 -3.22 5.84 5.83
N ARG A 107 -4.22 6.63 6.25
CA ARG A 107 -5.43 6.88 5.43
C ARG A 107 -5.11 7.54 4.10
N ARG A 108 -4.30 8.61 4.09
CA ARG A 108 -3.96 9.33 2.86
C ARG A 108 -3.02 8.52 1.99
N THR A 109 -2.02 7.86 2.57
CA THR A 109 -1.11 7.00 1.80
C THR A 109 -1.85 5.90 1.07
N ILE A 110 -2.76 5.19 1.74
CA ILE A 110 -3.60 4.16 1.11
C ILE A 110 -4.42 4.74 -0.06
N MET A 111 -5.02 5.91 0.13
CA MET A 111 -5.81 6.56 -0.92
C MET A 111 -4.96 6.92 -2.14
N VAL A 112 -3.79 7.53 -1.94
CA VAL A 112 -2.86 7.88 -3.02
C VAL A 112 -2.41 6.64 -3.78
N VAL A 113 -2.02 5.58 -3.06
CA VAL A 113 -1.58 4.32 -3.68
C VAL A 113 -2.69 3.70 -4.50
N ARG A 114 -3.92 3.69 -4.00
CA ARG A 114 -5.08 3.19 -4.75
C ARG A 114 -5.33 3.96 -6.04
N VAL A 115 -5.22 5.28 -5.99
CA VAL A 115 -5.40 6.14 -7.17
C VAL A 115 -4.30 5.87 -8.20
N LEU A 116 -3.03 5.79 -7.78
CA LEU A 116 -1.91 5.48 -8.66
C LEU A 116 -2.05 4.07 -9.27
N ALA A 117 -2.41 3.08 -8.45
CA ALA A 117 -2.62 1.71 -8.90
C ALA A 117 -3.79 1.61 -9.90
N ALA A 118 -4.89 2.33 -9.65
CA ALA A 118 -6.00 2.42 -10.59
C ALA A 118 -5.59 3.08 -11.91
N ALA A 119 -4.78 4.13 -11.88
CA ALA A 119 -4.24 4.77 -13.08
C ALA A 119 -3.36 3.81 -13.89
N VAL A 120 -2.50 3.03 -13.23
CA VAL A 120 -1.68 1.99 -13.88
C VAL A 120 -2.55 0.88 -14.47
N ALA A 121 -3.57 0.42 -13.74
CA ALA A 121 -4.49 -0.59 -14.23
C ALA A 121 -5.28 -0.11 -15.46
N LEU A 122 -5.75 1.14 -15.46
CA LEU A 122 -6.40 1.78 -16.61
C LEU A 122 -5.44 1.89 -17.79
N PHE A 123 -4.20 2.30 -17.56
CA PHE A 123 -3.19 2.39 -18.62
C PHE A 123 -2.91 1.01 -19.24
N ALA A 124 -2.74 -0.03 -18.41
CA ALA A 124 -2.57 -1.40 -18.88
C ALA A 124 -3.80 -1.91 -19.66
N LEU A 125 -5.02 -1.57 -19.21
CA LEU A 125 -6.26 -1.86 -19.93
C LEU A 125 -6.27 -1.22 -21.32
N VAL A 126 -5.97 0.08 -21.42
CA VAL A 126 -5.91 0.78 -22.71
C VAL A 126 -4.93 0.08 -23.64
N LEU A 127 -3.71 -0.20 -23.17
CA LEU A 127 -2.70 -0.91 -23.96
C LEU A 127 -3.15 -2.30 -24.42
N THR A 128 -3.95 -3.00 -23.61
CA THR A 128 -4.51 -4.31 -23.98
C THR A 128 -5.57 -4.20 -25.08
N PHE A 129 -6.35 -3.11 -25.09
CA PHE A 129 -7.40 -2.89 -26.10
C PHE A 129 -6.88 -2.25 -27.40
N THR A 130 -5.86 -1.40 -27.31
CA THR A 130 -5.26 -0.71 -28.46
C THR A 130 -4.09 -1.46 -29.09
N GLY A 131 -3.54 -2.46 -28.39
CA GLY A 131 -2.42 -3.30 -28.84
C GLY A 131 -2.84 -4.63 -29.47
#